data_AF-A0AAV6FME2-F1
#
_entry.id   AF-A0AAV6FME2-F1
#
_cell.length_a   1.000
_cell.length_b   1.000
_cell.length_c   1.000
_cell.angle_alpha   90.00
_cell.angle_beta   90.00
_cell.angle_gamma   90.00
#
_symmetry.space_group_name_H-M   'P 1'
#
loop_
_entity.id
_entity.type
_entity.pdbx_description
1 polymer ?
#
loop_
_entity_poly.entity_id
_entity_poly.type
_entity_poly.pdbx_seq_one_letter_code
_entity_poly.pdbx_strand_id
1 'polypeptide(L)'
;MLEKKQVNREVKQAIKKAKAAYKSKIEEKFTQGNLHEAWQGIKTMAAVNTVLDFRPVCVADNSEESLPNEFYSFYTRFDKDHQSQLADIISRLTPSDPITITVESVVECLKRTQIKKAPGPDHICGYTLKYCAEQLGGVFQQI
;
A
#
# COMPACT_ATOMS: atom_id res chain seq x y z
N MET A 1 -2.20 -14.81 -51.89
CA MET A 1 -1.18 -14.21 -50.98
C MET A 1 -1.54 -12.78 -50.53
N LEU A 2 -2.10 -11.94 -51.40
CA LEU A 2 -2.54 -10.57 -51.09
C LEU A 2 -3.70 -10.51 -50.08
N GLU A 3 -4.67 -11.41 -50.21
CA GLU A 3 -5.84 -11.50 -49.32
C GLU A 3 -5.49 -11.79 -47.85
N LYS A 4 -4.60 -12.76 -47.60
CA LYS A 4 -4.08 -13.05 -46.24
C LYS A 4 -3.38 -11.84 -45.60
N LYS A 5 -2.68 -11.03 -46.40
CA LYS A 5 -2.02 -9.81 -45.91
C LYS A 5 -3.05 -8.73 -45.55
N GLN A 6 -4.13 -8.61 -46.32
CA GLN A 6 -5.22 -7.67 -46.05
C GLN A 6 -5.98 -8.04 -44.78
N VAL A 7 -6.41 -9.30 -44.65
CA VAL A 7 -7.08 -9.81 -43.44
C VAL A 7 -6.21 -9.61 -42.20
N ASN A 8 -4.91 -9.88 -42.28
CA ASN A 8 -3.99 -9.63 -41.16
C ASN A 8 -3.89 -8.15 -40.78
N ARG A 9 -3.98 -7.22 -41.74
CA ARG A 9 -3.99 -5.77 -41.45
C ARG A 9 -5.27 -5.37 -40.74
N GLU A 10 -6.41 -5.87 -41.21
CA GLU A 10 -7.73 -5.60 -40.62
C GLU A 10 -7.81 -6.12 -39.19
N VAL A 11 -7.34 -7.35 -38.95
CA VAL A 11 -7.26 -7.94 -37.59
C VAL A 11 -6.37 -7.08 -36.68
N LYS A 12 -5.18 -6.68 -37.14
CA LYS A 12 -4.30 -5.80 -36.35
C LYS A 12 -4.96 -4.46 -36.03
N GLN A 13 -5.68 -3.89 -36.99
CA GLN A 13 -6.39 -2.62 -36.80
C GLN A 13 -7.55 -2.78 -35.82
N ALA A 14 -8.31 -3.87 -35.90
CA ALA A 14 -9.38 -4.19 -34.96
C ALA A 14 -8.84 -4.39 -33.54
N ILE A 15 -7.74 -5.13 -33.37
CA ILE A 15 -7.07 -5.31 -32.07
C ILE A 15 -6.61 -3.96 -31.50
N LYS A 16 -6.00 -3.10 -32.33
CA LYS A 16 -5.56 -1.76 -31.89
C LYS A 16 -6.74 -0.91 -31.42
N LYS A 17 -7.86 -0.91 -32.16
CA LYS A 17 -9.09 -0.21 -31.78
C LYS A 17 -9.67 -0.76 -30.47
N ALA A 18 -9.74 -2.08 -30.32
CA ALA A 18 -10.24 -2.72 -29.10
C ALA A 18 -9.36 -2.39 -27.88
N LYS A 19 -8.03 -2.42 -28.02
CA LYS A 19 -7.09 -2.02 -26.96
C LYS A 19 -7.25 -0.55 -26.57
N ALA A 20 -7.44 0.35 -27.54
CA ALA A 20 -7.66 1.76 -27.27
C ALA A 20 -8.99 2.00 -26.53
N ALA A 21 -10.07 1.34 -26.95
CA ALA A 21 -11.36 1.43 -26.26
C ALA A 21 -11.27 0.92 -24.81
N TYR A 22 -10.57 -0.19 -24.58
CA TYR A 22 -10.37 -0.73 -23.23
C TYR A 22 -9.48 0.18 -22.37
N LYS A 23 -8.46 0.81 -22.96
CA LYS A 23 -7.65 1.84 -22.30
C LYS A 23 -8.53 3.00 -21.80
N SER A 24 -9.38 3.57 -22.67
CA SER A 24 -10.27 4.68 -22.29
C SER A 24 -11.22 4.30 -21.15
N LYS A 25 -11.71 3.05 -21.13
CA LYS A 25 -12.53 2.52 -20.02
C LYS A 25 -11.76 2.51 -18.68
N ILE A 26 -10.48 2.14 -18.69
CA ILE A 26 -9.65 2.15 -17.47
C ILE A 26 -9.40 3.59 -17.00
N GLU A 27 -9.09 4.49 -17.93
CA GLU A 27 -8.86 5.91 -17.62
C GLU A 27 -10.11 6.56 -17.03
N GLU A 28 -11.30 6.22 -17.52
CA GLU A 28 -12.57 6.67 -16.94
C GLU A 28 -12.75 6.20 -15.49
N LYS A 29 -12.42 4.93 -15.20
CA LYS A 29 -12.48 4.41 -13.82
C LYS A 29 -11.48 5.11 -12.90
N PHE A 30 -10.34 5.50 -13.44
CA PHE A 30 -9.33 6.26 -12.71
C PHE A 30 -9.81 7.68 -12.39
N THR A 31 -10.37 8.41 -13.36
CA THR A 31 -10.88 9.78 -13.14
C THR A 31 -12.09 9.80 -12.20
N GLN A 32 -12.88 8.74 -12.17
CA GLN A 32 -13.99 8.55 -11.22
C GLN A 32 -13.53 8.19 -9.80
N GLY A 33 -12.22 8.05 -9.54
CA GLY A 33 -11.68 7.71 -8.22
C GLY A 33 -11.79 6.22 -7.85
N ASN A 34 -12.25 5.35 -8.76
CA ASN A 34 -12.34 3.91 -8.53
C ASN A 34 -11.00 3.23 -8.87
N LEU A 35 -10.02 3.47 -8.01
CA LEU A 35 -8.66 2.94 -8.15
C LEU A 35 -8.62 1.41 -8.20
N HIS A 36 -9.52 0.73 -7.48
CA HIS A 36 -9.58 -0.72 -7.47
C HIS A 36 -9.95 -1.28 -8.86
N GLU A 37 -11.02 -0.78 -9.48
CA GLU A 37 -11.42 -1.22 -10.83
C GLU A 37 -10.39 -0.83 -11.90
N ALA A 38 -9.82 0.38 -11.81
CA ALA A 38 -8.76 0.81 -12.72
C ALA A 38 -7.54 -0.13 -12.61
N TRP A 39 -7.12 -0.49 -11.40
CA TRP A 39 -5.99 -1.39 -11.15
C TRP A 39 -6.25 -2.81 -11.66
N GLN A 40 -7.45 -3.35 -11.46
CA GLN A 40 -7.83 -4.66 -12.02
C GLN A 40 -7.82 -4.64 -13.56
N GLY A 41 -8.25 -3.52 -14.18
CA GLY A 41 -8.16 -3.32 -15.61
C GLY A 41 -6.72 -3.30 -16.13
N ILE A 42 -5.81 -2.59 -15.45
CA ILE A 42 -4.38 -2.57 -15.78
C ILE A 42 -3.79 -3.98 -15.66
N LYS A 43 -4.12 -4.71 -14.59
CA LYS A 43 -3.69 -6.11 -14.41
C LYS A 43 -4.17 -6.99 -15.57
N THR A 44 -5.40 -6.80 -16.03
CA THR A 44 -5.97 -7.51 -17.18
C THR A 44 -5.24 -7.17 -18.49
N MET A 45 -4.86 -5.90 -18.70
CA MET A 45 -4.04 -5.50 -19.84
C MET A 45 -2.62 -6.05 -19.78
N ALA A 46 -2.03 -6.09 -18.59
CA ALA A 46 -0.67 -6.56 -18.33
C ALA A 46 -0.56 -8.09 -18.40
N ALA A 47 -1.63 -8.82 -18.04
CA ALA A 47 -1.69 -10.28 -18.06
C ALA A 47 -1.56 -10.93 -19.45
N VAL A 48 -1.37 -10.15 -20.51
CA VAL A 48 -1.05 -10.67 -21.85
C VAL A 48 0.45 -10.97 -22.00
N ASN A 49 1.35 -10.50 -21.12
CA ASN A 49 2.76 -10.92 -21.12
C ASN A 49 3.41 -10.66 -19.76
N THR A 50 3.63 -11.69 -18.96
CA THR A 50 4.53 -11.60 -17.79
C THR A 50 5.53 -12.74 -17.83
N VAL A 51 6.48 -12.66 -18.75
CA VAL A 51 7.88 -12.71 -18.32
C VAL A 51 8.25 -11.26 -18.14
N LEU A 52 8.14 -10.77 -16.92
CA LEU A 52 8.76 -9.50 -16.56
C LEU A 52 10.26 -9.79 -16.57
N ASP A 53 10.92 -9.43 -17.67
CA ASP A 53 12.37 -9.28 -17.69
C ASP A 53 12.70 -8.13 -16.73
N PHE A 54 12.83 -8.46 -15.44
CA PHE A 54 13.43 -7.59 -14.45
C PHE A 54 14.90 -7.45 -14.83
N ARG A 55 15.19 -6.56 -15.80
CA ARG A 55 16.56 -6.10 -15.99
C ARG A 55 16.89 -5.27 -14.76
N PRO A 56 17.90 -5.65 -13.96
CA PRO A 56 18.34 -4.81 -12.86
C PRO A 56 18.75 -3.45 -13.45
N VAL A 57 18.29 -2.39 -12.80
CA VAL A 57 18.72 -1.03 -13.15
C VAL A 57 20.21 -0.95 -12.83
N CYS A 58 21.04 -0.95 -13.87
CA CYS A 58 22.47 -0.70 -13.73
C CYS A 58 22.63 0.78 -13.42
N VAL A 59 22.82 1.13 -12.15
CA VAL A 59 23.23 2.49 -11.77
C VAL A 59 24.67 2.65 -12.23
N ALA A 60 24.89 3.53 -13.20
CA ALA A 60 26.23 3.83 -13.69
C ALA A 60 27.06 4.45 -12.58
N ASP A 61 28.20 3.82 -12.31
CA ASP A 61 29.45 4.41 -11.84
C ASP A 61 29.31 5.59 -10.87
N ASN A 62 29.03 5.28 -9.60
CA ASN A 62 29.41 6.18 -8.50
C ASN A 62 30.54 5.49 -7.73
N SER A 63 31.77 5.92 -8.04
CA SER A 63 32.93 5.69 -7.18
C SER A 63 32.72 6.42 -5.86
N GLU A 64 32.01 5.84 -4.91
CA GLU A 64 31.89 6.46 -3.59
C GLU A 64 31.58 5.42 -2.53
N GLU A 65 32.62 4.94 -1.86
CA GLU A 65 32.54 4.24 -0.56
C GLU A 65 31.73 5.05 0.49
N SER A 66 31.43 6.32 0.20
CA SER A 66 30.55 7.18 0.99
C SER A 66 29.09 6.73 0.98
N LEU A 67 28.56 6.22 -0.14
CA LEU A 67 27.12 5.92 -0.25
C LEU A 67 26.71 4.75 0.67
N PRO A 68 27.40 3.59 0.68
CA PRO A 68 27.07 2.52 1.63
C PRO A 68 27.20 2.97 3.09
N ASN A 69 28.18 3.83 3.40
CA ASN A 69 28.37 4.38 4.73
C ASN A 69 27.27 5.38 5.12
N GLU A 70 26.79 6.20 4.17
CA GLU A 70 25.66 7.10 4.36
C GLU A 70 24.37 6.31 4.58
N PHE A 71 24.14 5.27 3.78
CA PHE A 71 23.03 4.34 3.96
C PHE A 71 23.10 3.68 5.35
N TYR A 72 24.25 3.10 5.70
CA TYR A 72 24.44 2.47 6.99
C TYR A 72 24.19 3.45 8.13
N SER A 73 24.75 4.66 8.06
CA SER A 73 24.53 5.73 9.05
C SER A 73 23.05 6.13 9.14
N PHE A 74 22.34 6.21 8.01
CA PHE A 74 20.92 6.57 7.97
C PHE A 74 20.04 5.49 8.62
N TYR A 75 20.31 4.21 8.36
CA TYR A 75 19.52 3.11 8.91
C TYR A 75 19.90 2.78 10.36
N THR A 76 21.18 2.86 10.73
CA THR A 76 21.65 2.62 12.11
C THR A 76 21.54 3.83 13.03
N ARG A 77 21.08 4.99 12.53
CA ARG A 77 20.89 6.17 13.38
C ARG A 77 19.99 5.90 14.57
N PHE A 78 19.06 4.95 14.46
CA PHE A 78 18.13 4.58 15.54
C PHE A 78 18.75 3.64 16.58
N ASP A 79 19.84 2.94 16.25
CA ASP A 79 20.56 2.04 17.16
C ASP A 79 21.55 2.80 18.06
N LYS A 80 21.78 4.08 17.78
CA LYS A 80 22.62 4.95 18.61
C LYS A 80 21.94 5.20 19.95
N ASP A 81 22.76 5.48 20.96
CA ASP A 81 22.27 5.88 22.27
C ASP A 81 21.69 7.31 22.21
N HIS A 82 20.37 7.43 22.40
CA HIS A 82 19.65 8.70 22.39
C HIS A 82 19.24 9.16 23.81
N GLN A 83 19.81 8.60 24.87
CA GLN A 83 19.40 8.90 26.26
C GLN A 83 19.41 10.40 26.60
N SER A 84 20.36 11.17 26.07
CA SER A 84 20.41 12.62 26.28
C SER A 84 19.25 13.36 25.61
N GLN A 85 18.88 12.99 24.38
CA GLN A 85 17.73 13.55 23.67
C GLN A 85 16.42 13.11 24.32
N LEU A 86 16.34 11.87 24.80
CA LEU A 86 15.18 11.38 25.55
C LEU A 86 15.00 12.18 26.85
N ALA A 87 16.06 12.44 27.60
CA ALA A 87 16.00 13.25 28.81
C ALA A 87 15.51 14.69 28.53
N ASP A 88 16.01 15.32 27.46
CA ASP A 88 15.55 16.65 27.04
C ASP A 88 14.07 16.64 26.63
N ILE A 89 13.63 15.65 25.85
CA ILE A 89 12.21 15.49 25.47
C ILE A 89 11.34 15.30 26.71
N ILE A 90 11.70 14.37 27.61
CA ILE A 90 10.95 14.10 28.85
C ILE A 90 10.87 15.36 29.71
N SER A 91 11.95 16.14 29.81
CA SER A 91 11.95 17.39 30.57
C SER A 91 10.99 18.46 30.04
N ARG A 92 10.64 18.40 28.74
CA ARG A 92 9.71 19.34 28.07
C ARG A 92 8.27 18.84 28.08
N LEU A 93 8.04 17.56 28.38
CA LEU A 93 6.69 17.01 28.46
C LEU A 93 6.08 17.39 29.81
N THR A 94 4.94 18.06 29.76
CA THR A 94 4.11 18.25 30.95
C THR A 94 3.29 16.97 31.19
N PRO A 95 3.15 16.50 32.44
CA PRO A 95 2.23 15.42 32.75
C PRO A 95 0.84 15.81 32.26
N SER A 96 0.35 15.07 31.26
CA SER A 96 -1.03 15.22 30.79
C SER A 96 -1.95 14.43 31.72
N ASP A 97 -3.21 14.85 31.81
CA ASP A 97 -4.22 14.07 32.52
C ASP A 97 -4.23 12.62 32.00
N PRO A 98 -4.44 11.63 32.87
CA PRO A 98 -4.50 10.24 32.46
C PRO A 98 -5.56 10.05 31.37
N ILE A 99 -5.17 9.45 30.25
CA ILE A 99 -6.08 9.16 29.14
C ILE A 99 -7.02 8.03 29.57
N THR A 100 -8.30 8.35 29.70
CA THR A 100 -9.34 7.34 29.93
C THR A 100 -9.84 6.80 28.59
N ILE A 101 -9.69 5.50 28.39
CA ILE A 101 -10.25 4.75 27.25
C ILE A 101 -11.52 4.07 27.73
N THR A 102 -12.68 4.63 27.37
CA THR A 102 -13.99 4.05 27.70
C THR A 102 -14.36 2.89 26.77
N VAL A 103 -15.27 2.03 27.23
CA VAL A 103 -15.79 0.90 26.44
C VAL A 103 -16.40 1.39 25.12
N GLU A 104 -17.15 2.49 25.17
CA GLU A 104 -17.85 3.04 24.00
C GLU A 104 -16.84 3.48 22.93
N SER A 105 -15.75 4.12 23.36
CA SER A 105 -14.65 4.54 22.47
C SER A 105 -13.98 3.35 21.80
N VAL A 106 -13.73 2.27 22.55
CA VAL A 106 -13.16 1.02 22.01
C VAL A 106 -14.12 0.41 20.98
N VAL A 107 -15.40 0.26 21.34
CA VAL A 107 -16.41 -0.34 20.47
C VAL A 107 -16.56 0.45 19.18
N GLU A 108 -16.62 1.78 19.25
CA GLU A 108 -16.71 2.66 18.08
C GLU A 108 -15.46 2.50 17.18
N CYS A 109 -14.28 2.47 17.79
CA CYS A 109 -13.02 2.29 17.08
C CYS A 109 -12.99 0.95 16.32
N LEU A 110 -13.36 -0.15 16.99
CA LEU A 110 -13.39 -1.49 16.38
C LEU A 110 -14.47 -1.59 15.29
N LYS A 111 -15.64 -0.97 15.47
CA LYS A 111 -16.71 -0.93 14.44
C LYS A 111 -16.29 -0.14 13.19
N ARG A 112 -15.34 0.80 13.31
CA ARG A 112 -14.78 1.57 12.19
C ARG A 112 -13.72 0.81 11.38
N THR A 113 -13.23 -0.33 11.86
CA THR A 113 -12.20 -1.13 11.18
C THR A 113 -12.62 -1.54 9.75
N GLN A 114 -11.67 -1.43 8.82
CA GLN A 114 -11.84 -1.79 7.42
C GLN A 114 -11.76 -3.31 7.22
N ILE A 115 -12.90 -3.96 7.03
CA ILE A 115 -13.00 -5.44 6.92
C ILE A 115 -12.29 -6.04 5.69
N LYS A 116 -12.04 -5.23 4.65
CA LYS A 116 -11.42 -5.67 3.38
C LYS A 116 -9.89 -5.60 3.40
N LYS A 117 -9.29 -5.12 4.49
CA LYS A 117 -7.83 -5.06 4.63
C LYS A 117 -7.29 -6.45 5.00
N ALA A 118 -6.06 -6.72 4.57
CA ALA A 118 -5.38 -7.95 4.93
C ALA A 118 -5.18 -8.02 6.46
N PRO A 119 -5.26 -9.21 7.06
CA PRO A 119 -4.93 -9.43 8.47
C PRO A 119 -3.51 -8.97 8.80
N GLY A 120 -3.31 -8.56 10.06
CA GLY A 120 -1.99 -8.28 10.59
C GLY A 120 -1.15 -9.56 10.80
N PRO A 121 0.04 -9.43 11.42
CA PRO A 121 0.90 -10.56 11.77
C PRO A 121 0.26 -11.51 12.81
N ASP A 122 -0.79 -11.06 13.49
CA ASP A 122 -1.63 -11.84 14.40
C ASP A 122 -2.68 -12.69 13.69
N HIS A 123 -2.78 -12.58 12.36
CA HIS A 123 -3.79 -13.25 11.53
C HIS A 123 -5.25 -12.94 11.90
N ILE A 124 -5.51 -11.85 12.62
CA ILE A 124 -6.86 -11.41 12.96
C ILE A 124 -7.37 -10.49 11.85
N CYS A 125 -8.48 -10.88 11.19
CA CYS A 125 -9.06 -10.06 10.13
C CYS A 125 -9.95 -8.95 10.70
N GLY A 126 -10.08 -7.85 9.94
CA GLY A 126 -10.91 -6.72 10.35
C GLY A 126 -12.40 -7.07 10.55
N TYR A 127 -12.88 -8.14 9.91
CA TYR A 127 -14.23 -8.65 10.12
C TYR A 127 -14.43 -9.17 11.56
N THR A 128 -13.49 -9.97 12.06
CA THR A 128 -13.52 -10.50 13.44
C THR A 128 -13.50 -9.38 14.47
N LEU A 129 -12.62 -8.39 14.30
CA LEU A 129 -12.54 -7.23 15.21
C LEU A 129 -13.86 -6.45 15.25
N LYS A 130 -14.48 -6.26 14.08
CA LYS A 130 -15.75 -5.53 13.97
C LYS A 130 -16.93 -6.29 14.55
N TYR A 131 -16.99 -7.60 14.36
CA TYR A 131 -18.06 -8.46 14.88
C TYR A 131 -17.96 -8.63 16.40
N CYS A 132 -16.74 -8.78 16.92
CA CYS A 132 -16.48 -8.97 18.35
C CYS A 132 -16.35 -7.66 19.13
N ALA A 133 -16.70 -6.51 18.54
CA ALA A 133 -16.42 -5.20 19.12
C ALA A 133 -17.04 -5.02 20.51
N GLU A 134 -18.26 -5.52 20.72
CA GLU A 134 -18.99 -5.39 22.00
C GLU A 134 -18.38 -6.26 23.10
N GLN A 135 -17.90 -7.45 22.76
CA GLN A 135 -17.22 -8.35 23.68
C GLN A 135 -15.81 -7.85 24.05
N LEU A 136 -15.13 -7.21 23.10
CA LEU A 136 -13.76 -6.70 23.27
C LEU A 136 -13.71 -5.33 23.95
N GLY A 137 -14.82 -4.59 23.99
CA GLY A 137 -14.91 -3.24 24.56
C GLY A 137 -14.36 -3.15 25.98
N GLY A 138 -14.79 -4.05 26.87
CA GLY A 138 -14.33 -4.10 28.26
C GLY A 138 -12.91 -4.66 28.43
N VAL A 139 -12.39 -5.40 27.46
CA VAL A 139 -11.03 -5.98 27.51
C VAL A 139 -9.98 -4.91 27.23
N PHE A 140 -10.27 -3.96 26.34
CA PHE A 140 -9.34 -2.91 25.93
C PHE A 140 -9.61 -1.55 26.58
N GLN A 141 -10.55 -1.47 27.54
CA GLN A 141 -10.75 -0.25 28.32
C GLN A 141 -9.52 0.03 29.21
N GLN A 142 -9.24 1.30 29.45
CA GLN A 142 -8.23 1.75 30.41
C GLN A 142 -8.83 2.92 31.19
N ILE A 143 -9.03 2.70 32.48
CA ILE A 143 -9.65 3.65 33.42
C ILE A 143 -8.63 4.00 34.49
#